data_AF-A0A0N0TBH9-F1
#
_entry.id   AF-A0A0N0TBH9-F1
#
_cell.length_a   1.000
_cell.length_b   1.000
_cell.length_c   1.000
_cell.angle_alpha   90.00
_cell.angle_beta   90.00
_cell.angle_gamma   90.00
#
_symmetry.space_group_name_H-M   'P 1'
#
loop_
_entity.id
_entity.type
_entity.pdbx_description
1 polymer ?
#
loop_
_entity_poly.entity_id
_entity_poly.type
_entity_poly.pdbx_seq_one_letter_code
_entity_poly.pdbx_strand_id
1 'polypeptide(L)'
;MADSPNSTETSVRCRAEQTEVTLRSRTVLLDFTGECRLREDGDAVRLTGLRLSAELPDAGGPEDGGTVVLEQEGESGTEGREVTVLFTASVRQPGGQVRLTTEDRARWTVSTGPRFEPAGDEVRLVLAEAPDTVVLSVRGLALRVDNA
;
A
#
# COMPACT_ATOMS: atom_id res chain seq x y z
N MET A 1 -37.25 12.99 -7.09
CA MET A 1 -36.02 12.50 -6.43
C MET A 1 -34.92 12.62 -7.45
N ALA A 2 -33.98 13.54 -7.25
CA ALA A 2 -32.88 13.76 -8.18
C ALA A 2 -31.83 12.67 -7.97
N ASP A 3 -31.51 11.94 -9.04
CA ASP A 3 -30.35 11.06 -9.13
C ASP A 3 -29.10 11.92 -8.96
N SER A 4 -28.32 11.63 -7.92
CA SER A 4 -27.02 12.26 -7.67
C SER A 4 -26.00 11.82 -8.73
N PRO A 5 -24.99 12.65 -9.05
CA PRO A 5 -24.17 12.52 -10.25
C PRO A 5 -23.33 11.24 -10.23
N ASN A 6 -23.18 10.63 -11.41
CA ASN A 6 -22.35 9.45 -11.69
C ASN A 6 -20.94 9.59 -11.07
N SER A 7 -20.71 9.00 -9.90
CA SER A 7 -19.36 8.77 -9.41
C SER A 7 -18.74 7.64 -10.23
N THR A 8 -17.84 7.96 -11.15
CA THR A 8 -17.14 6.95 -11.94
C THR A 8 -16.00 6.38 -11.09
N GLU A 9 -16.04 5.06 -10.86
CA GLU A 9 -14.91 4.34 -10.30
C GLU A 9 -14.07 3.78 -11.44
N THR A 10 -12.77 4.07 -11.40
CA THR A 10 -11.81 3.67 -12.43
C THR A 10 -10.71 2.84 -11.80
N SER A 11 -10.47 1.64 -12.37
CA SER A 11 -9.30 0.84 -12.04
C SER A 11 -8.14 1.23 -12.94
N VAL A 12 -6.99 1.54 -12.34
CA VAL A 12 -5.80 2.04 -13.01
C VAL A 12 -4.56 1.34 -12.47
N ARG A 13 -3.49 1.29 -13.26
CA ARG A 13 -2.22 0.74 -12.80
C ARG A 13 -1.56 1.69 -11.82
N CYS A 14 -0.92 1.11 -10.81
CA CYS A 14 -0.18 1.84 -9.80
C CYS A 14 1.18 1.20 -9.56
N ARG A 15 2.13 2.04 -9.21
CA ARG A 15 3.47 1.62 -8.81
C ARG A 15 4.03 2.47 -7.69
N ALA A 16 4.91 1.87 -6.91
CA ALA A 16 5.75 2.57 -5.96
C ALA A 16 7.17 2.03 -6.11
N GLU A 17 8.07 2.86 -6.62
CA GLU A 17 9.45 2.48 -6.94
C GLU A 17 10.36 2.83 -5.76
N GLN A 18 11.44 2.07 -5.60
CA GLN A 18 12.48 2.32 -4.61
C GLN A 18 11.93 2.45 -3.18
N THR A 19 10.90 1.66 -2.85
CA THR A 19 10.29 1.66 -1.52
C THR A 19 11.18 0.87 -0.56
N GLU A 20 11.56 1.48 0.56
CA GLU A 20 12.34 0.81 1.59
C GLU A 20 11.45 -0.14 2.38
N VAL A 21 11.78 -1.43 2.34
CA VAL A 21 11.05 -2.48 3.04
C VAL A 21 11.98 -3.20 3.98
N THR A 22 11.66 -3.17 5.27
CA THR A 22 12.36 -3.95 6.30
C THR A 22 11.49 -5.13 6.70
N LEU A 23 11.93 -6.33 6.35
CA LEU A 23 11.30 -7.58 6.78
C LEU A 23 12.17 -8.21 7.87
N ARG A 24 11.62 -8.31 9.09
CA ARG A 24 12.35 -8.71 10.30
C ARG A 24 13.57 -7.81 10.53
N SER A 25 14.76 -8.25 10.13
CA SER A 25 16.03 -7.54 10.33
C SER A 25 16.72 -7.14 9.02
N ARG A 26 16.09 -7.40 7.87
CA ARG A 26 16.68 -7.16 6.54
C ARG A 26 15.92 -6.07 5.81
N THR A 27 16.63 -5.01 5.46
CA THR A 27 16.12 -3.90 4.66
C THR A 27 16.50 -4.07 3.20
N VAL A 28 15.54 -3.90 2.31
CA VAL A 28 15.70 -3.98 0.85
C VAL A 28 14.89 -2.88 0.17
N LEU A 29 15.29 -2.48 -1.03
CA LEU A 29 14.48 -1.59 -1.87
C LEU A 29 13.64 -2.46 -2.80
N LEU A 30 12.32 -2.25 -2.78
CA LEU A 30 11.37 -2.97 -3.62
C LEU A 30 10.67 -2.00 -4.57
N ASP A 31 10.43 -2.49 -5.79
CA ASP A 31 9.57 -1.82 -6.75
C ASP A 31 8.21 -2.54 -6.75
N PHE A 32 7.21 -1.88 -6.17
CA PHE A 32 5.84 -2.36 -6.15
C PHE A 32 5.11 -2.00 -7.43
N THR A 33 4.32 -2.94 -7.94
CA THR A 33 3.40 -2.74 -9.05
C THR A 33 2.05 -3.37 -8.74
N GLY A 34 0.98 -2.83 -9.31
CA GLY A 34 -0.35 -3.38 -9.15
C GLY A 34 -1.44 -2.42 -9.63
N GLU A 35 -2.55 -2.38 -8.88
CA GLU A 35 -3.75 -1.66 -9.26
C GLU A 35 -4.24 -0.74 -8.13
N CYS A 36 -4.71 0.44 -8.52
CA CYS A 36 -5.54 1.30 -7.67
C CYS A 36 -6.94 1.39 -8.27
N ARG A 37 -7.94 1.48 -7.40
CA ARG A 37 -9.28 1.93 -7.76
C ARG A 37 -9.46 3.33 -7.22
N LEU A 38 -9.80 4.23 -8.12
CA LEU A 38 -10.02 5.63 -7.82
C LEU A 38 -11.47 5.98 -8.07
N ARG A 39 -12.05 6.79 -7.20
CA ARG A 39 -13.37 7.39 -7.40
C ARG A 39 -13.21 8.89 -7.48
N GLU A 40 -13.73 9.46 -8.56
CA GLU A 40 -13.83 10.90 -8.74
C GLU A 40 -15.09 11.41 -8.05
N ASP A 41 -14.94 12.43 -7.22
CA ASP A 41 -16.01 13.11 -6.49
C ASP A 41 -15.82 14.63 -6.65
N GLY A 42 -16.27 15.14 -7.80
CA GLY A 42 -15.97 16.50 -8.24
C GLY A 42 -14.48 16.68 -8.53
N ASP A 43 -13.83 17.62 -7.83
CA ASP A 43 -12.38 17.87 -7.96
C ASP A 43 -11.52 16.99 -7.04
N ALA A 44 -12.14 16.13 -6.23
CA ALA A 44 -11.44 15.24 -5.31
C ALA A 44 -11.29 13.83 -5.89
N VAL A 45 -10.11 13.25 -5.73
CA VAL A 45 -9.83 11.85 -6.07
C VAL A 45 -9.72 11.05 -4.77
N ARG A 46 -10.55 10.01 -4.64
CA ARG A 46 -10.52 9.09 -3.49
C ARG A 46 -9.97 7.74 -3.90
N LEU A 47 -9.09 7.17 -3.07
CA LEU A 47 -8.58 5.81 -3.25
C LEU A 47 -9.56 4.80 -2.63
N THR A 48 -10.30 4.07 -3.47
CA THR A 48 -11.32 3.10 -3.03
C THR A 48 -10.82 1.66 -3.02
N GLY A 49 -9.63 1.41 -3.58
CA GLY A 49 -8.94 0.14 -3.46
C GLY A 49 -7.48 0.27 -3.89
N LEU A 50 -6.61 -0.51 -3.26
CA LEU A 50 -5.20 -0.60 -3.60
C LEU A 50 -4.75 -2.05 -3.45
N ARG A 51 -4.06 -2.57 -4.46
CA ARG A 51 -3.36 -3.83 -4.38
C ARG A 51 -2.01 -3.71 -5.08
N LEU A 52 -0.94 -3.86 -4.33
CA LEU A 52 0.44 -3.77 -4.81
C LEU A 52 1.18 -5.07 -4.52
N SER A 53 2.07 -5.46 -5.42
CA SER A 53 2.95 -6.61 -5.25
C SER A 53 4.39 -6.26 -5.64
N ALA A 54 5.35 -6.82 -4.90
CA ALA A 54 6.77 -6.76 -5.22
C ALA A 54 7.42 -8.12 -4.92
N GLU A 55 8.43 -8.48 -5.70
CA GLU A 55 9.26 -9.65 -5.45
C GLU A 55 10.38 -9.30 -4.47
N LEU A 56 10.60 -10.16 -3.48
CA LEU A 56 11.74 -10.08 -2.58
C LEU A 56 13.00 -10.58 -3.32
N PRO A 57 14.17 -9.98 -3.07
CA PRO A 57 15.40 -10.44 -3.69
C PRO A 57 15.78 -11.84 -3.16
N ASP A 58 16.18 -12.70 -4.09
CA ASP A 58 16.71 -14.03 -3.79
C ASP A 58 18.24 -13.99 -3.75
N ALA A 59 18.83 -14.11 -2.56
CA ALA A 59 20.27 -14.21 -2.37
C ALA A 59 20.73 -15.66 -2.09
N GLY A 60 19.87 -16.65 -2.32
CA GLY A 60 20.16 -18.08 -2.18
C GLY A 60 20.04 -18.63 -0.76
N GLY A 61 19.56 -17.83 0.21
CA GLY A 61 19.21 -18.29 1.55
C GLY A 61 17.89 -19.07 1.59
N PRO A 62 17.66 -19.86 2.65
CA PRO A 62 16.46 -20.70 2.77
C PRO A 62 15.16 -19.89 2.90
N GLU A 63 15.24 -18.64 3.35
CA GLU A 63 14.12 -17.70 3.46
C GLU A 63 14.22 -16.56 2.43
N ASP A 64 15.17 -16.61 1.49
CA ASP A 64 15.31 -15.56 0.49
C ASP A 64 14.28 -15.71 -0.64
N GLY A 65 14.07 -14.62 -1.38
CA GLY A 65 13.06 -14.57 -2.43
C GLY A 65 11.63 -14.55 -1.89
N GLY A 66 10.67 -14.74 -2.78
CA GLY A 66 9.25 -14.68 -2.47
C GLY A 66 8.61 -13.33 -2.82
N THR A 67 7.42 -13.08 -2.30
CA THR A 67 6.57 -11.96 -2.74
C THR A 67 5.96 -11.26 -1.54
N VAL A 68 5.93 -9.93 -1.57
CA VAL A 68 5.16 -9.07 -0.65
C VAL A 68 3.96 -8.53 -1.41
N VAL A 69 2.77 -8.70 -0.85
CA VAL A 69 1.53 -8.10 -1.38
C VAL A 69 0.95 -7.18 -0.32
N LEU A 70 0.69 -5.92 -0.66
CA LEU A 70 -0.04 -4.95 0.15
C LEU A 70 -1.44 -4.77 -0.43
N GLU A 71 -2.46 -4.89 0.40
CA GLU A 71 -3.87 -4.77 -0.03
C GLU A 71 -4.64 -3.89 0.94
N GLN A 72 -5.32 -2.87 0.41
CA GLN A 72 -6.16 -1.97 1.18
C GLN A 72 -7.27 -2.76 1.86
N GLU A 73 -7.41 -2.52 3.15
CA GLU A 73 -8.46 -3.05 4.00
C GLU A 73 -9.49 -1.94 4.30
N GLY A 74 -10.74 -2.18 3.89
CA GLY A 74 -11.82 -1.22 4.11
C GLY A 74 -11.71 0.05 3.27
N GLU A 75 -12.47 1.07 3.67
CA GLU A 75 -12.49 2.38 3.00
C GLU A 75 -11.33 3.26 3.46
N SER A 76 -10.83 4.10 2.55
CA SER A 76 -9.86 5.13 2.90
C SER A 76 -10.52 6.28 3.64
N GLY A 77 -9.81 6.86 4.61
CA GLY A 77 -10.17 8.15 5.19
C GLY A 77 -9.63 9.28 4.31
N THR A 78 -10.36 10.38 4.20
CA THR A 78 -9.88 11.58 3.49
C THR A 78 -10.17 12.82 4.33
N GLU A 79 -9.14 13.59 4.65
CA GLU A 79 -9.25 14.87 5.34
C GLU A 79 -8.42 15.92 4.60
N GLY A 80 -9.10 16.85 3.93
CA GLY A 80 -8.44 17.82 3.04
C GLY A 80 -7.69 17.12 1.90
N ARG A 81 -6.36 17.17 1.93
CA ARG A 81 -5.47 16.48 0.97
C ARG A 81 -4.84 15.21 1.52
N GLU A 82 -5.07 14.90 2.79
CA GLU A 82 -4.55 13.69 3.41
C GLU A 82 -5.50 12.51 3.15
N VAL A 83 -4.92 11.39 2.72
CA VAL A 83 -5.60 10.10 2.54
C VAL A 83 -4.98 9.12 3.52
N THR A 84 -5.83 8.44 4.28
CA THR A 84 -5.40 7.44 5.26
C THR A 84 -5.97 6.07 4.93
N VAL A 85 -5.14 5.03 5.03
CA VAL A 85 -5.52 3.67 4.58
C VAL A 85 -5.03 2.63 5.57
N LEU A 86 -5.86 1.62 5.84
CA LEU A 86 -5.43 0.39 6.51
C LEU A 86 -4.99 -0.62 5.45
N PHE A 87 -3.90 -1.32 5.71
CA PHE A 87 -3.41 -2.41 4.87
C PHE A 87 -3.46 -3.74 5.59
N THR A 88 -3.75 -4.77 4.80
CA THR A 88 -3.18 -6.09 5.06
C THR A 88 -1.94 -6.27 4.20
N ALA A 89 -0.96 -7.00 4.72
CA ALA A 89 0.12 -7.53 3.91
C ALA A 89 0.13 -9.05 3.94
N SER A 90 0.48 -9.65 2.81
CA SER A 90 0.81 -11.06 2.72
C SER A 90 2.24 -11.20 2.24
N VAL A 91 3.08 -11.84 3.06
CA VAL A 91 4.48 -12.14 2.72
C VAL A 91 4.57 -13.64 2.51
N ARG A 92 4.90 -14.06 1.28
CA ARG A 92 5.05 -15.47 0.91
C ARG A 92 6.50 -15.74 0.55
N GLN A 93 7.16 -16.58 1.32
CA GLN A 93 8.56 -16.99 1.13
C GLN A 93 8.64 -18.53 1.04
N PRO A 94 9.77 -19.14 0.63
CA PRO A 94 9.88 -20.59 0.54
C PRO A 94 9.52 -21.34 1.83
N GLY A 95 9.80 -20.75 3.00
CA GLY A 95 9.49 -21.31 4.31
C GLY A 95 8.02 -21.18 4.76
N GLY A 96 7.18 -20.43 4.03
CA GLY A 96 5.77 -20.28 4.38
C GLY A 96 5.17 -18.92 4.00
N GLN A 97 3.96 -18.67 4.49
CA GLN A 97 3.25 -17.42 4.28
C GLN A 97 2.80 -16.85 5.62
N VAL A 98 2.94 -15.54 5.77
CA VAL A 98 2.40 -14.78 6.90
C VAL A 98 1.46 -13.68 6.39
N ARG A 99 0.40 -13.42 7.14
CA ARG A 99 -0.50 -12.29 6.93
C ARG A 99 -0.34 -11.30 8.08
N LEU A 100 -0.19 -10.04 7.73
CA LEU A 100 0.03 -8.93 8.64
C LEU A 100 -1.07 -7.89 8.47
N THR A 101 -1.33 -7.12 9.52
CA THR A 101 -2.19 -5.93 9.46
C THR A 101 -1.38 -4.70 9.86
N THR A 102 -1.81 -3.53 9.46
CA THR A 102 -1.10 -2.29 9.80
C THR A 102 -1.36 -1.93 11.26
N GLU A 103 -0.32 -1.55 11.99
CA GLU A 103 -0.42 -1.06 13.37
C GLU A 103 -1.26 0.24 13.41
N ASP A 104 -0.97 1.16 12.50
CA ASP A 104 -1.63 2.44 12.32
C ASP A 104 -2.01 2.67 10.85
N ARG A 105 -2.90 3.61 10.57
CA ARG A 105 -3.23 3.96 9.18
C ARG A 105 -2.00 4.53 8.47
N ALA A 106 -1.68 3.98 7.30
CA ALA A 106 -0.77 4.62 6.37
C ALA A 106 -1.34 5.96 5.91
N ARG A 107 -0.47 6.96 5.71
CA ARG A 107 -0.88 8.32 5.39
C ARG A 107 -0.18 8.81 4.12
N TRP A 108 -0.97 9.42 3.25
CA TRP A 108 -0.51 10.05 2.03
C TRP A 108 -1.05 11.46 1.91
N THR A 109 -0.27 12.36 1.32
CA THR A 109 -0.77 13.62 0.79
C THR A 109 -0.98 13.49 -0.71
N VAL A 110 -2.17 13.87 -1.17
CA VAL A 110 -2.50 13.93 -2.59
C VAL A 110 -2.11 15.32 -3.11
N SER A 111 -1.18 15.35 -4.06
CA SER A 111 -0.81 16.57 -4.78
C SER A 111 -1.75 16.80 -5.98
N THR A 112 -1.63 17.91 -6.70
CA THR A 112 -2.38 18.12 -7.94
C THR A 112 -1.95 17.07 -8.98
N GLY A 113 -2.80 16.07 -9.21
CA GLY A 113 -2.54 14.90 -10.06
C GLY A 113 -2.67 13.58 -9.30
N PRO A 114 -2.56 12.41 -9.95
CA PRO A 114 -2.81 11.12 -9.32
C PRO A 114 -1.53 10.56 -8.68
N ARG A 115 -0.94 11.37 -7.77
CA ARG A 115 0.28 11.04 -7.03
C ARG A 115 0.01 11.15 -5.53
N PHE A 116 0.35 10.09 -4.82
CA PHE A 116 0.19 9.97 -3.38
C PHE A 116 1.58 9.97 -2.75
N GLU A 117 1.95 11.10 -2.15
CA GLU A 117 3.25 11.28 -1.50
C GLU A 117 3.14 10.84 -0.03
N PRO A 118 4.10 10.06 0.51
CA PRO A 118 4.02 9.58 1.89
C PRO A 118 4.02 10.77 2.85
N ALA A 119 3.05 10.79 3.77
CA ALA A 119 2.90 11.84 4.78
C ALA A 119 3.33 11.39 6.19
N GLY A 120 3.67 10.10 6.34
CA GLY A 120 4.24 9.53 7.56
C GLY A 120 5.64 8.95 7.32
N ASP A 121 6.36 8.69 8.42
CA ASP A 121 7.74 8.21 8.37
C ASP A 121 7.87 6.72 8.00
N GLU A 122 6.88 5.91 8.38
CA GLU A 122 6.92 4.45 8.25
C GLU A 122 5.50 3.87 8.38
N VAL A 123 5.18 2.88 7.58
CA VAL A 123 4.00 2.01 7.72
C VAL A 123 4.46 0.73 8.39
N ARG A 124 3.95 0.46 9.60
CA ARG A 124 4.33 -0.72 10.40
C ARG A 124 3.26 -1.78 10.31
N LEU A 125 3.67 -3.02 10.05
CA LEU A 125 2.77 -4.15 9.94
C LEU A 125 3.15 -5.25 10.94
N VAL A 126 2.12 -5.71 11.64
CA VAL A 126 2.21 -6.57 12.81
C VAL A 126 1.35 -7.83 12.61
N LEU A 127 1.59 -8.83 13.44
CA LEU A 127 0.69 -9.99 13.54
C LEU A 127 -0.54 -9.60 14.36
N ALA A 128 -1.72 -10.05 13.94
CA ALA A 128 -2.95 -9.74 14.67
C ALA A 128 -2.94 -10.36 16.09
N GLU A 129 -2.34 -11.54 16.24
CA GLU A 129 -2.17 -12.24 17.50
C GLU A 129 -1.01 -11.70 18.37
N ALA A 130 -0.13 -10.88 17.81
CA ALA A 130 1.04 -10.31 18.48
C ALA A 130 1.31 -8.87 17.99
N PRO A 131 0.42 -7.91 18.34
CA PRO A 131 0.47 -6.56 17.79
C PRO A 131 1.68 -5.75 18.24
N ASP A 132 2.32 -6.13 19.35
CA ASP A 132 3.51 -5.44 19.87
C ASP A 132 4.80 -5.76 19.08
N THR A 133 4.74 -6.67 18.10
CA THR A 133 5.88 -7.08 17.28
C THR A 133 5.71 -6.69 15.82
N VAL A 134 6.49 -5.71 15.39
CA VAL A 134 6.60 -5.30 13.98
C VAL A 134 7.34 -6.38 13.19
N VAL A 135 6.68 -6.94 12.18
CA VAL A 135 7.26 -7.98 11.31
C VAL A 135 7.75 -7.39 10.00
N LEU A 136 7.01 -6.41 9.47
CA LEU A 136 7.31 -5.73 8.22
C LEU A 136 7.15 -4.23 8.45
N SER A 137 8.12 -3.45 7.99
CA SER A 137 7.97 -2.01 7.90
C SER A 137 8.24 -1.51 6.49
N VAL A 138 7.49 -0.50 6.08
CA VAL A 138 7.52 0.07 4.74
C VAL A 138 7.70 1.58 4.86
N ARG A 139 8.79 2.11 4.32
CA ARG A 139 9.10 3.54 4.29
C ARG A 139 9.15 4.05 2.86
N GLY A 140 8.65 5.26 2.66
CA GLY A 140 8.74 5.95 1.37
C GLY A 140 7.82 5.34 0.30
N LEU A 141 6.69 4.74 0.68
CA LEU A 141 5.72 4.16 -0.25
C LEU A 141 4.99 5.25 -1.04
N ALA A 142 5.65 5.87 -2.02
CA ALA A 142 5.07 6.91 -2.86
C ALA A 142 4.32 6.27 -4.04
N LEU A 143 3.00 6.44 -4.11
CA LEU A 143 2.18 5.83 -5.17
C LEU A 143 2.11 6.76 -6.38
N ARG A 144 2.44 6.20 -7.54
CA ARG A 144 2.22 6.81 -8.84
C ARG A 144 1.17 6.01 -9.57
N VAL A 145 0.08 6.67 -9.90
CA VAL A 145 -0.93 6.15 -10.82
C VAL A 145 -0.42 6.38 -12.24
N ASP A 146 -0.34 5.31 -13.01
CA ASP A 146 -0.08 5.44 -14.44
C ASP A 146 -1.40 5.83 -15.12
N ASN A 147 -1.43 7.00 -15.75
CA ASN A 147 -2.60 7.42 -16.54
C ASN A 147 -2.77 6.44 -17.71
N ALA A 148 -3.98 5.91 -17.85
CA ALA A 148 -4.42 5.25 -19.07
C ALA A 148 -4.57 6.26 -20.21
#